data_AF-A0A453KXT9-F1
#
_entry.id   AF-A0A453KXT9-F1
#
_cell.length_a   1.000
_cell.length_b   1.000
_cell.length_c   1.000
_cell.angle_alpha   90.00
_cell.angle_beta   90.00
_cell.angle_gamma   90.00
#
_symmetry.space_group_name_H-M   'P 1'
#
loop_
_entity.id
_entity.type
_entity.pdbx_description
1 polymer ?
#
loop_
_entity_poly.entity_id
_entity_poly.type
_entity_poly.pdbx_seq_one_letter_code
_entity_poly.pdbx_strand_id
1 'polypeptide(L)'
;LAIKRYLLLGQGDFVQYLMDVVGPELSEPANRISPFHLAGLLETAIRASDAQYDDRDILDRIKVKMMDHGDGDVGWDVFSLEYDARVPLDTVFTASVMKMYLKIFNFLWKLKRVDHSLTGVWKTMKPNCILSSPFYKEGTSIRAQFVSVLRKCQVLFNEMNHFVTNFQYYIMFEVLEVSWARFSEEMDAAKDLDDLLMGHDKYLTSIVEKSLLGERSLGILRNLFALFDIILQFRSHADRWFERIYELQLRLDYCRNS
;
A
#
# COMPACT_ATOMS: atom_id res chain seq x y z
N LEU A 1 15.02 5.47 -14.41
CA LEU A 1 13.55 5.40 -14.58
C LEU A 1 12.91 4.18 -13.89
N ALA A 2 13.42 2.96 -14.11
CA ALA A 2 12.85 1.72 -13.55
C ALA A 2 12.63 1.75 -12.03
N ILE A 3 13.66 2.13 -11.26
CA ILE A 3 13.56 2.23 -9.79
C ILE A 3 12.46 3.20 -9.36
N LYS A 4 12.30 4.35 -10.02
CA LYS A 4 11.17 5.27 -9.74
C LYS A 4 9.82 4.60 -10.00
N ARG A 5 9.68 3.88 -11.12
CA ARG A 5 8.42 3.22 -11.50
C ARG A 5 8.01 2.12 -10.51
N TYR A 6 8.96 1.28 -10.10
CA TYR A 6 8.66 0.07 -9.33
C TYR A 6 8.94 0.18 -7.83
N LEU A 7 10.11 0.69 -7.42
CA LEU A 7 10.48 0.83 -5.99
C LEU A 7 9.88 2.08 -5.32
N LEU A 8 9.57 3.12 -6.10
CA LEU A 8 8.88 4.32 -5.59
C LEU A 8 7.38 4.33 -5.93
N LEU A 9 6.83 3.18 -6.35
CA LEU A 9 5.41 2.99 -6.67
C LEU A 9 4.86 3.97 -7.74
N GLY A 10 5.71 4.45 -8.65
CA GLY A 10 5.31 5.38 -9.71
C GLY A 10 4.43 4.76 -10.81
N GLN A 11 4.48 3.44 -10.99
CA GLN A 11 3.63 2.70 -11.95
C GLN A 11 2.34 2.24 -11.26
N GLY A 12 1.33 3.11 -11.22
CA GLY A 12 0.14 2.91 -10.39
C GLY A 12 -0.72 1.68 -10.73
N ASP A 13 -0.87 1.36 -12.02
CA ASP A 13 -1.62 0.18 -12.48
C ASP A 13 -0.94 -1.12 -12.02
N PHE A 14 0.38 -1.24 -12.22
CA PHE A 14 1.17 -2.37 -11.74
C PHE A 14 1.03 -2.55 -10.23
N VAL A 15 1.17 -1.47 -9.45
CA VAL A 15 1.07 -1.54 -7.98
C VAL A 15 -0.31 -2.00 -7.54
N GLN A 16 -1.38 -1.51 -8.19
CA GLN A 16 -2.74 -1.93 -7.91
C GLN A 16 -2.94 -3.43 -8.16
N TYR A 17 -2.56 -3.92 -9.34
CA TYR A 17 -2.65 -5.34 -9.66
C TYR A 17 -1.78 -6.20 -8.73
N LEU A 18 -0.57 -5.75 -8.42
CA LEU A 18 0.32 -6.43 -7.49
C LEU A 18 -0.38 -6.62 -6.14
N MET A 19 -0.93 -5.56 -5.56
CA MET A 19 -1.63 -5.62 -4.27
C MET A 19 -2.84 -6.55 -4.29
N ASP A 20 -3.61 -6.55 -5.37
CA ASP A 20 -4.78 -7.42 -5.51
C ASP A 20 -4.39 -8.90 -5.58
N VAL A 21 -3.27 -9.21 -6.25
CA VAL A 21 -2.78 -10.58 -6.43
C VAL A 21 -2.02 -11.09 -5.19
N VAL A 22 -1.13 -10.29 -4.59
CA VAL A 22 -0.36 -10.72 -3.40
C VAL A 22 -1.15 -10.58 -2.11
N GLY A 23 -2.16 -9.72 -2.06
CA GLY A 23 -2.86 -9.36 -0.83
C GLY A 23 -3.45 -10.54 -0.03
N PRO A 24 -4.07 -11.55 -0.67
CA PRO A 24 -4.53 -12.75 0.02
C PRO A 24 -3.38 -13.50 0.71
N GLU A 25 -2.27 -13.72 0.00
CA GLU A 25 -1.09 -14.40 0.54
C GLU A 25 -0.44 -13.60 1.68
N LEU A 26 -0.33 -12.29 1.52
CA LEU A 26 0.28 -11.41 2.53
C LEU A 26 -0.55 -11.28 3.82
N SER A 27 -1.82 -11.69 3.78
CA SER A 27 -2.69 -11.71 4.97
C SER A 27 -2.42 -12.91 5.88
N GLU A 28 -1.67 -13.91 5.41
CA GLU A 28 -1.22 -15.05 6.21
C GLU A 28 0.00 -14.68 7.10
N PRO A 29 0.27 -15.48 8.15
CA PRO A 29 1.51 -15.37 8.93
C PRO A 29 2.75 -15.47 8.04
N ALA A 30 3.75 -14.62 8.30
CA ALA A 30 4.96 -14.50 7.49
C ALA A 30 5.71 -15.84 7.30
N ASN A 31 5.69 -16.71 8.31
CA ASN A 31 6.34 -18.02 8.30
C ASN A 31 5.71 -19.05 7.35
N ARG A 32 4.49 -18.81 6.85
CA ARG A 32 3.79 -19.69 5.91
C ARG A 32 3.97 -19.27 4.46
N ILE A 33 4.47 -18.06 4.23
CA ILE A 33 4.52 -17.46 2.90
C ILE A 33 5.78 -17.91 2.18
N SER A 34 5.61 -18.45 0.98
CA SER A 34 6.72 -18.86 0.13
C SER A 34 7.21 -17.70 -0.75
N PRO A 35 8.49 -17.31 -0.68
CA PRO A 35 9.06 -16.30 -1.57
C PRO A 35 8.94 -16.69 -3.05
N PHE A 36 9.00 -17.99 -3.36
CA PHE A 36 8.82 -18.50 -4.72
C PHE A 36 7.38 -18.30 -5.22
N HIS A 37 6.40 -18.50 -4.34
CA HIS A 37 5.01 -18.24 -4.68
C HIS A 37 4.77 -16.75 -4.96
N LEU A 38 5.28 -15.88 -4.09
CA LEU A 38 5.20 -14.42 -4.28
C LEU A 38 5.89 -13.96 -5.58
N ALA A 39 7.00 -14.59 -5.97
CA ALA A 39 7.64 -14.30 -7.24
C ALA A 39 6.74 -14.65 -8.44
N GLY A 40 6.00 -15.77 -8.37
CA GLY A 40 4.99 -16.10 -9.39
C GLY A 40 3.81 -15.13 -9.42
N LEU A 41 3.40 -14.60 -8.26
CA LEU A 41 2.38 -13.56 -8.16
C LEU A 41 2.86 -12.22 -8.73
N LEU A 42 4.13 -11.85 -8.50
CA LEU A 42 4.78 -10.69 -9.12
C LEU A 42 4.75 -10.79 -10.65
N GLU A 43 5.13 -11.94 -11.22
CA GLU A 43 5.05 -12.19 -12.68
C GLU A 43 3.62 -12.06 -13.21
N THR A 44 2.64 -12.52 -12.44
CA THR A 44 1.21 -12.38 -12.79
C THR A 44 0.80 -10.92 -12.82
N ALA A 45 1.22 -10.11 -11.84
CA ALA A 45 0.94 -8.68 -11.79
C ALA A 45 1.63 -7.90 -12.93
N ILE A 46 2.86 -8.29 -13.29
CA ILE A 46 3.57 -7.71 -14.44
C ILE A 46 2.77 -7.95 -15.73
N ARG A 47 2.31 -9.19 -15.96
CA ARG A 47 1.53 -9.54 -17.15
C ARG A 47 0.14 -8.89 -17.19
N ALA A 48 -0.45 -8.60 -16.04
CA ALA A 48 -1.77 -8.00 -15.92
C ALA A 48 -1.77 -6.47 -16.04
N SER A 49 -0.58 -5.83 -16.08
CA SER A 49 -0.42 -4.38 -16.12
C SER A 49 0.32 -3.92 -17.38
N ASP A 50 0.44 -2.61 -17.57
CA ASP A 50 1.22 -2.02 -18.66
C ASP A 50 2.74 -2.25 -18.47
N ALA A 51 3.17 -2.73 -17.30
CA ALA A 51 4.55 -3.17 -17.06
C ALA A 51 4.99 -4.30 -18.01
N GLN A 52 4.05 -5.07 -18.59
CA GLN A 52 4.37 -6.12 -19.55
C GLN A 52 5.09 -5.61 -20.82
N TYR A 53 4.99 -4.32 -21.13
CA TYR A 53 5.60 -3.68 -22.28
C TYR A 53 6.98 -3.08 -21.98
N ASP A 54 7.43 -3.11 -20.73
CA ASP A 54 8.78 -2.69 -20.35
C ASP A 54 9.82 -3.71 -20.79
N ASP A 55 11.09 -3.27 -20.86
CA ASP A 55 12.22 -4.13 -21.20
C ASP A 55 12.32 -5.33 -20.24
N ARG A 56 12.49 -6.53 -20.79
CA ARG A 56 12.67 -7.77 -20.03
C ARG A 56 13.85 -7.69 -19.08
N ASP A 57 14.94 -7.03 -19.48
CA ASP A 57 16.12 -6.87 -18.64
C ASP A 57 15.84 -6.01 -17.40
N ILE A 58 14.84 -5.12 -17.45
CA ILE A 58 14.39 -4.33 -16.30
C ILE A 58 13.51 -5.19 -15.40
N LEU A 59 12.54 -5.90 -15.97
CA LEU A 59 11.60 -6.73 -15.23
C LEU A 59 12.30 -7.87 -14.51
N ASP A 60 13.29 -8.50 -15.15
CA ASP A 60 14.09 -9.59 -14.58
C ASP A 60 14.94 -9.14 -13.38
N ARG A 61 15.18 -7.84 -13.22
CA ARG A 61 15.88 -7.27 -12.06
C ARG A 61 14.95 -6.97 -10.89
N ILE A 62 13.63 -6.92 -11.11
CA ILE A 62 12.66 -6.74 -10.03
C ILE A 62 12.44 -8.09 -9.35
N LYS A 63 12.73 -8.15 -8.05
CA LYS A 63 12.61 -9.37 -7.26
C LYS A 63 11.78 -9.12 -6.00
N VAL A 64 11.11 -10.17 -5.55
CA VAL A 64 10.49 -10.18 -4.24
C VAL A 64 11.57 -10.41 -3.19
N LYS A 65 11.54 -9.60 -2.13
CA LYS A 65 12.36 -9.75 -0.94
C LYS A 65 11.47 -9.91 0.27
N MET A 66 11.76 -10.91 1.10
CA MET A 66 11.14 -11.07 2.40
C MET A 66 12.12 -10.57 3.46
N MET A 67 11.67 -9.65 4.30
CA MET A 67 12.44 -9.12 5.43
C MET A 67 12.51 -10.15 6.56
N ASP A 68 13.52 -10.00 7.42
CA ASP A 68 13.62 -10.78 8.65
C ASP A 68 12.37 -10.58 9.50
N HIS A 69 11.81 -11.67 10.00
CA HIS A 69 10.53 -11.68 10.70
C HIS A 69 10.52 -12.65 11.87
N GLY A 70 9.72 -12.31 12.87
CA GLY A 70 9.53 -13.11 14.08
C GLY A 70 8.17 -13.80 14.12
N ASP A 71 7.90 -14.46 15.24
CA ASP A 71 6.59 -15.05 15.51
C ASP A 71 5.55 -13.95 15.70
N GLY A 72 4.51 -13.96 14.84
CA GLY A 72 3.39 -13.02 14.90
C GLY A 72 3.38 -11.97 13.78
N ASP A 73 4.45 -11.85 13.00
CA ASP A 73 4.46 -10.99 11.81
C ASP A 73 3.57 -11.58 10.70
N VAL A 74 2.90 -10.70 9.98
CA VAL A 74 2.11 -11.06 8.80
C VAL A 74 2.86 -10.68 7.52
N GLY A 75 2.55 -11.36 6.42
CA GLY A 75 3.20 -11.13 5.12
C GLY A 75 3.29 -9.66 4.71
N TRP A 76 2.24 -8.88 4.98
CA TRP A 76 2.20 -7.46 4.66
C TRP A 76 3.31 -6.62 5.29
N ASP A 77 3.85 -7.03 6.43
CA ASP A 77 4.87 -6.28 7.17
C ASP A 77 6.30 -6.67 6.77
N VAL A 78 6.45 -7.80 6.07
CA VAL A 78 7.74 -8.39 5.71
C VAL A 78 7.98 -8.41 4.20
N PHE A 79 6.95 -8.18 3.40
CA PHE A 79 7.06 -8.11 1.95
C PHE A 79 7.74 -6.83 1.48
N SER A 80 8.71 -6.98 0.59
CA SER A 80 9.37 -5.89 -0.12
C SER A 80 9.64 -6.24 -1.58
N LEU A 81 9.79 -5.21 -2.42
CA LEU A 81 10.42 -5.34 -3.73
C LEU A 81 11.87 -4.89 -3.66
N GLU A 82 12.73 -5.58 -4.41
CA GLU A 82 14.14 -5.26 -4.59
C GLU A 82 14.46 -5.14 -6.07
N TYR A 83 15.44 -4.30 -6.40
CA TYR A 83 15.96 -4.17 -7.76
C TYR A 83 17.42 -4.62 -7.78
N ASP A 84 17.70 -5.67 -8.55
CA ASP A 84 19.02 -6.26 -8.71
C ASP A 84 19.89 -5.40 -9.64
N ALA A 85 20.62 -4.46 -9.05
CA ALA A 85 21.51 -3.54 -9.74
C ALA A 85 22.88 -4.17 -10.03
N ARG A 86 22.91 -5.26 -10.81
CA ARG A 86 24.16 -5.90 -11.27
C ARG A 86 25.06 -4.94 -12.05
N VAL A 87 26.35 -5.28 -12.15
CA VAL A 87 27.37 -4.60 -12.96
C VAL A 87 26.81 -4.20 -14.32
N PRO A 88 27.00 -2.94 -14.77
CA PRO A 88 27.81 -1.88 -14.15
C PRO A 88 27.03 -0.97 -13.18
N LEU A 89 25.75 -1.27 -12.88
CA LEU A 89 24.88 -0.37 -12.12
C LEU A 89 25.19 -0.35 -10.61
N ASP A 90 25.89 -1.36 -10.10
CA ASP A 90 26.32 -1.50 -8.70
C ASP A 90 27.24 -0.37 -8.23
N THR A 91 27.96 0.26 -9.17
CA THR A 91 28.79 1.44 -8.90
C THR A 91 27.97 2.64 -8.40
N VAL A 92 26.75 2.80 -8.92
CA VAL A 92 25.82 3.89 -8.53
C VAL A 92 24.86 3.40 -7.45
N PHE A 93 24.29 2.22 -7.63
CA PHE A 93 23.35 1.60 -6.70
C PHE A 93 24.08 0.74 -5.67
N THR A 94 24.90 1.40 -4.88
CA THR A 94 25.63 0.77 -3.77
C THR A 94 24.66 0.17 -2.74
N ALA A 95 25.16 -0.72 -1.89
CA ALA A 95 24.34 -1.35 -0.85
C ALA A 95 23.71 -0.33 0.13
N SER A 96 24.35 0.80 0.40
CA SER A 96 23.78 1.88 1.23
C SER A 96 22.61 2.57 0.55
N VAL A 97 22.76 2.89 -0.73
CA VAL A 97 21.71 3.48 -1.58
C VAL A 97 20.50 2.55 -1.68
N MET A 98 20.72 1.26 -1.92
CA MET A 98 19.64 0.27 -1.99
C MET A 98 18.92 0.09 -0.64
N LYS A 99 19.62 0.22 0.49
CA LYS A 99 18.98 0.25 1.81
C LYS A 99 18.07 1.48 1.99
N MET A 100 18.46 2.65 1.46
CA MET A 100 17.59 3.83 1.47
C MET A 100 16.33 3.61 0.63
N TYR A 101 16.47 3.06 -0.59
CA TYR A 101 15.33 2.71 -1.43
C TYR A 101 14.39 1.71 -0.75
N LEU A 102 14.92 0.68 -0.10
CA LEU A 102 14.14 -0.30 0.64
C LEU A 102 13.37 0.35 1.80
N LYS A 103 14.02 1.27 2.55
CA LYS A 103 13.36 2.03 3.62
C LYS A 103 12.20 2.88 3.08
N ILE A 104 12.40 3.55 1.94
CA ILE A 104 11.36 4.35 1.28
C ILE A 104 10.24 3.45 0.78
N PHE A 105 10.56 2.34 0.09
CA PHE A 105 9.59 1.38 -0.42
C PHE A 105 8.69 0.87 0.71
N ASN A 106 9.26 0.41 1.83
CA ASN A 106 8.48 -0.14 2.95
C ASN A 106 7.50 0.89 3.55
N PHE A 107 7.90 2.16 3.61
CA PHE A 107 7.00 3.22 4.02
C PHE A 107 5.86 3.44 3.02
N LEU A 108 6.18 3.57 1.72
CA LEU A 108 5.19 3.75 0.66
C LEU A 108 4.24 2.56 0.58
N TRP A 109 4.75 1.34 0.76
CA TRP A 109 3.99 0.10 0.78
C TRP A 109 2.99 0.06 1.94
N LYS A 110 3.43 0.45 3.16
CA LYS A 110 2.51 0.58 4.31
C LYS A 110 1.43 1.63 4.05
N LEU A 111 1.76 2.79 3.50
CA LEU A 111 0.77 3.80 3.12
C LEU A 111 -0.22 3.25 2.09
N LYS A 112 0.28 2.56 1.05
CA LYS A 112 -0.55 1.99 0.00
C LYS A 112 -1.45 0.85 0.52
N ARG A 113 -0.98 0.03 1.47
CA ARG A 113 -1.79 -0.97 2.20
C ARG A 113 -3.01 -0.34 2.87
N VAL A 114 -2.84 0.83 3.50
CA VAL A 114 -3.93 1.56 4.16
C VAL A 114 -4.94 2.09 3.15
N ASP A 115 -4.48 2.68 2.04
CA ASP A 115 -5.32 3.14 0.93
C ASP A 115 -6.15 2.00 0.30
N HIS A 116 -5.49 0.87 0.00
CA HIS A 116 -6.13 -0.33 -0.51
C HIS A 116 -7.17 -0.89 0.47
N SER A 117 -6.84 -0.89 1.76
CA SER A 117 -7.72 -1.32 2.84
C SER A 117 -9.01 -0.50 2.90
N LEU A 118 -8.90 0.83 2.83
CA LEU A 118 -10.06 1.72 2.78
C LEU A 118 -10.92 1.48 1.52
N THR A 119 -10.28 1.31 0.37
CA THR A 119 -11.00 0.94 -0.87
C THR A 119 -11.80 -0.36 -0.69
N GLY A 120 -11.25 -1.35 0.03
CA GLY A 120 -11.95 -2.56 0.43
C GLY A 120 -13.18 -2.29 1.30
N VAL A 121 -13.03 -1.50 2.37
CA VAL A 121 -14.14 -1.15 3.29
C VAL A 121 -15.28 -0.47 2.54
N TRP A 122 -14.98 0.45 1.62
CA TRP A 122 -16.00 1.11 0.81
C TRP A 122 -16.82 0.11 -0.03
N LYS A 123 -16.13 -0.85 -0.66
CA LYS A 123 -16.78 -1.93 -1.43
C LYS A 123 -17.66 -2.82 -0.53
N THR A 124 -17.19 -3.18 0.66
CA THR A 124 -17.96 -3.99 1.63
C THR A 124 -19.19 -3.23 2.14
N MET A 125 -19.02 -1.95 2.50
CA MET A 125 -20.06 -1.13 3.11
C MET A 125 -21.26 -0.88 2.19
N LYS A 126 -21.07 -0.93 0.86
CA LYS A 126 -22.10 -0.65 -0.16
C LYS A 126 -23.01 0.52 0.23
N PRO A 127 -22.45 1.72 0.48
CA PRO A 127 -23.17 2.85 1.06
C PRO A 127 -24.35 3.35 0.21
N ASN A 128 -24.39 3.01 -1.08
CA ASN A 128 -25.50 3.38 -1.97
C ASN A 128 -26.64 2.34 -1.95
N CYS A 129 -26.45 1.18 -1.32
CA CYS A 129 -27.44 0.12 -1.15
C CYS A 129 -28.22 0.24 0.17
N ILE A 130 -28.16 1.39 0.86
CA ILE A 130 -28.91 1.67 2.11
C ILE A 130 -30.42 1.48 1.92
N LEU A 131 -30.94 1.75 0.72
CA LEU A 131 -32.36 1.61 0.40
C LEU A 131 -32.78 0.15 0.22
N SER A 132 -31.86 -0.75 -0.11
CA SER A 132 -32.04 -2.19 -0.07
C SER A 132 -31.58 -2.79 1.26
N SER A 133 -31.63 -1.99 2.35
CA SER A 133 -31.22 -2.46 3.68
C SER A 133 -31.93 -3.78 4.01
N PRO A 134 -31.19 -4.80 4.46
CA PRO A 134 -31.75 -6.13 4.75
C PRO A 134 -32.79 -6.12 5.88
N PHE A 135 -32.90 -5.01 6.62
CA PHE A 135 -33.88 -4.77 7.67
C PHE A 135 -35.09 -3.95 7.22
N TYR A 136 -35.32 -3.77 5.91
CA TYR A 136 -36.53 -3.06 5.43
C TYR A 136 -37.82 -3.70 5.97
N LYS A 137 -37.81 -5.02 6.17
CA LYS A 137 -38.94 -5.82 6.69
C LYS A 137 -38.89 -6.03 8.22
N GLU A 138 -37.86 -5.54 8.91
CA GLU A 138 -37.69 -5.70 10.35
C GLU A 138 -38.24 -4.48 11.10
N GLY A 139 -38.60 -4.64 12.38
CA GLY A 139 -39.19 -3.57 13.19
C GLY A 139 -38.36 -2.27 13.19
N THR A 140 -39.05 -1.13 13.18
CA THR A 140 -38.49 0.23 13.01
C THR A 140 -37.28 0.53 13.90
N SER A 141 -37.22 -0.05 15.10
CA SER A 141 -36.15 0.19 16.09
C SER A 141 -34.79 -0.41 15.67
N ILE A 142 -34.75 -1.68 15.23
CA ILE A 142 -33.49 -2.36 14.85
C ILE A 142 -32.89 -1.69 13.61
N ARG A 143 -33.76 -1.36 12.65
CA ARG A 143 -33.37 -0.62 11.44
C ARG A 143 -32.77 0.74 11.77
N ALA A 144 -33.37 1.50 12.70
CA ALA A 144 -32.86 2.80 13.11
C ALA A 144 -31.47 2.70 13.76
N GLN A 145 -31.25 1.71 14.62
CA GLN A 145 -29.94 1.47 15.25
C GLN A 145 -28.87 1.10 14.21
N PHE A 146 -29.19 0.20 13.28
CA PHE A 146 -28.28 -0.20 12.20
C PHE A 146 -27.88 1.01 11.34
N VAL A 147 -28.86 1.79 10.87
CA VAL A 147 -28.61 2.99 10.06
C VAL A 147 -27.78 4.02 10.82
N SER A 148 -28.02 4.18 12.13
CA SER A 148 -27.24 5.08 12.98
C SER A 148 -25.76 4.67 13.05
N VAL A 149 -25.48 3.39 13.31
CA VAL A 149 -24.12 2.85 13.36
C VAL A 149 -23.45 2.97 11.98
N LEU A 150 -24.16 2.60 10.91
CA LEU A 150 -23.64 2.71 9.55
C LEU A 150 -23.21 4.13 9.21
N ARG A 151 -24.03 5.13 9.53
CA ARG A 151 -23.69 6.55 9.31
C ARG A 151 -22.44 6.96 10.07
N LYS A 152 -22.27 6.50 11.32
CA LYS A 152 -21.04 6.76 12.09
C LYS A 152 -19.83 6.13 11.40
N CYS A 153 -19.94 4.89 10.92
CA CYS A 153 -18.87 4.24 10.15
C CYS A 153 -18.56 4.99 8.84
N GLN A 154 -19.57 5.51 8.14
CA GLN A 154 -19.37 6.31 6.92
C GLN A 154 -18.61 7.61 7.20
N VAL A 155 -18.95 8.31 8.28
CA VAL A 155 -18.23 9.52 8.69
C VAL A 155 -16.78 9.17 9.01
N LEU A 156 -16.54 8.16 9.84
CA LEU A 156 -15.19 7.71 10.17
C LEU A 156 -14.39 7.32 8.92
N PHE A 157 -15.00 6.55 8.02
CA PHE A 157 -14.41 6.19 6.73
C PHE A 157 -14.01 7.42 5.92
N ASN A 158 -14.90 8.40 5.79
CA ASN A 158 -14.63 9.61 5.01
C ASN A 158 -13.47 10.41 5.60
N GLU A 159 -13.41 10.56 6.92
CA GLU A 159 -12.30 11.24 7.61
C GLU A 159 -10.97 10.51 7.41
N MET A 160 -10.95 9.19 7.60
CA MET A 160 -9.76 8.36 7.37
C MET A 160 -9.30 8.41 5.91
N ASN A 161 -10.24 8.28 4.97
CA ASN A 161 -9.93 8.34 3.54
C ASN A 161 -9.42 9.70 3.12
N HIS A 162 -10.04 10.79 3.59
CA HIS A 162 -9.57 12.14 3.31
C HIS A 162 -8.14 12.36 3.80
N PHE A 163 -7.83 11.92 5.02
CA PHE A 163 -6.46 11.97 5.55
C PHE A 163 -5.47 11.19 4.69
N VAL A 164 -5.75 9.90 4.40
CA VAL A 164 -4.85 9.02 3.64
C VAL A 164 -4.64 9.54 2.23
N THR A 165 -5.71 9.93 1.54
CA THR A 165 -5.66 10.48 0.19
C THR A 165 -4.83 11.77 0.14
N ASN A 166 -5.06 12.73 1.04
CA ASN A 166 -4.27 13.98 1.09
C ASN A 166 -2.79 13.70 1.39
N PHE A 167 -2.52 12.80 2.33
CA PHE A 167 -1.15 12.45 2.67
C PHE A 167 -0.43 11.74 1.53
N GLN A 168 -1.11 10.84 0.82
CA GLN A 168 -0.59 10.21 -0.40
C GLN A 168 -0.33 11.23 -1.50
N TYR A 169 -1.20 12.24 -1.67
CA TYR A 169 -0.96 13.33 -2.62
C TYR A 169 0.29 14.13 -2.27
N TYR A 170 0.48 14.48 -1.00
CA TYR A 170 1.71 15.12 -0.54
C TYR A 170 2.95 14.29 -0.87
N ILE A 171 2.95 13.00 -0.52
CA ILE A 171 4.10 12.12 -0.79
C ILE A 171 4.38 12.00 -2.29
N MET A 172 3.35 11.75 -3.10
CA MET A 172 3.53 11.56 -4.54
C MET A 172 4.00 12.85 -5.24
N PHE A 173 3.27 13.96 -5.05
CA PHE A 173 3.49 15.16 -5.84
C PHE A 173 4.53 16.10 -5.24
N GLU A 174 4.45 16.38 -3.93
CA GLU A 174 5.35 17.35 -3.28
C GLU A 174 6.70 16.74 -2.89
N VAL A 175 6.75 15.43 -2.62
CA VAL A 175 7.98 14.75 -2.22
C VAL A 175 8.63 14.04 -3.40
N LEU A 176 7.97 13.05 -4.00
CA LEU A 176 8.60 12.20 -5.02
C LEU A 176 8.80 12.94 -6.34
N GLU A 177 7.75 13.56 -6.90
CA GLU A 177 7.84 14.24 -8.20
C GLU A 177 8.73 15.49 -8.16
N VAL A 178 8.60 16.35 -7.16
CA VAL A 178 9.49 17.52 -7.01
C VAL A 178 10.95 17.12 -6.80
N SER A 179 11.23 16.08 -5.99
CA SER A 179 12.61 15.62 -5.81
C SER A 179 13.16 15.00 -7.10
N TRP A 180 12.33 14.29 -7.87
CA TRP A 180 12.73 13.70 -9.14
C TRP A 180 13.03 14.76 -10.20
N ALA A 181 12.20 15.79 -10.31
CA ALA A 181 12.42 16.87 -11.27
C ALA A 181 13.79 17.55 -11.03
N ARG A 182 14.10 17.87 -9.77
CA ARG A 182 15.40 18.42 -9.39
C ARG A 182 16.56 17.48 -9.68
N PHE A 183 16.41 16.19 -9.36
CA PHE A 183 17.44 15.20 -9.63
C PHE A 183 17.66 15.01 -11.13
N SER A 184 16.60 15.06 -11.95
CA SER A 184 16.69 14.96 -13.40
C SER A 184 17.51 16.13 -13.97
N GLU A 185 17.25 17.35 -13.52
CA GLU A 185 18.04 18.53 -13.91
C GLU A 185 19.50 18.42 -13.48
N GLU A 186 19.78 17.96 -12.26
CA GLU A 186 21.15 17.75 -11.76
C GLU A 186 21.87 16.62 -12.52
N MET A 187 21.17 15.54 -12.85
CA MET A 187 21.67 14.43 -13.66
C MET A 187 22.02 14.87 -15.08
N ASP A 188 21.19 15.70 -15.71
CA ASP A 188 21.45 16.24 -17.05
C ASP A 188 22.61 17.24 -17.07
N ALA A 189 22.86 17.93 -15.95
CA ALA A 189 23.94 18.90 -15.79
C ALA A 189 25.27 18.29 -15.29
N ALA A 190 25.28 17.03 -14.85
CA ALA A 190 26.43 16.36 -14.26
C ALA A 190 27.56 16.17 -15.30
N LYS A 191 28.80 16.47 -14.92
CA LYS A 191 29.96 16.38 -15.83
C LYS A 191 30.71 15.08 -15.70
N ASP A 192 30.65 14.46 -14.53
CA ASP A 192 31.30 13.21 -14.19
C ASP A 192 30.42 12.33 -13.29
N LEU A 193 30.96 11.17 -12.93
CA LEU A 193 30.25 10.20 -12.10
C LEU A 193 30.06 10.71 -10.66
N ASP A 194 30.98 11.52 -10.14
CA ASP A 194 30.91 12.03 -8.78
C ASP A 194 29.78 13.06 -8.63
N ASP A 195 29.63 13.96 -9.61
CA ASP A 195 28.49 14.87 -9.70
C ASP A 195 27.15 14.11 -9.68
N LEU A 196 27.06 13.02 -10.45
CA LEU A 196 25.85 12.18 -10.50
C LEU A 196 25.56 11.50 -9.16
N LEU A 197 26.58 10.93 -8.52
CA LEU A 197 26.45 10.28 -7.21
C LEU A 197 26.00 11.27 -6.13
N MET A 198 26.55 12.49 -6.15
CA MET A 198 26.16 13.57 -5.23
C MET A 198 24.70 14.00 -5.44
N GLY A 199 24.28 14.19 -6.70
CA GLY A 199 22.89 14.50 -7.02
C GLY A 199 21.93 13.39 -6.58
N HIS A 200 22.36 12.13 -6.71
CA HIS A 200 21.56 10.97 -6.31
C HIS A 200 21.42 10.84 -4.79
N ASP A 201 22.49 11.08 -4.03
CA ASP A 201 22.44 11.10 -2.57
C ASP A 201 21.53 12.22 -2.05
N LYS A 202 21.61 13.41 -2.67
CA LYS A 202 20.74 14.55 -2.37
C LYS A 202 19.26 14.23 -2.68
N TYR A 203 19.00 13.55 -3.80
CA TYR A 203 17.66 13.10 -4.18
C TYR A 203 17.05 12.18 -3.12
N LEU A 204 17.78 11.16 -2.69
CA LEU A 204 17.28 10.19 -1.72
C LEU A 204 17.14 10.81 -0.33
N THR A 205 18.10 11.62 0.09
CA THR A 205 18.04 12.35 1.36
C THR A 205 16.82 13.28 1.40
N SER A 206 16.55 14.02 0.31
CA SER A 206 15.35 14.86 0.19
C SER A 206 14.06 14.04 0.36
N ILE A 207 13.97 12.86 -0.26
CA ILE A 207 12.79 11.99 -0.09
C ILE A 207 12.67 11.50 1.35
N VAL A 208 13.76 11.01 1.96
CA VAL A 208 13.75 10.47 3.33
C VAL A 208 13.32 11.55 4.32
N GLU A 209 13.88 12.75 4.24
CA GLU A 209 13.53 13.83 5.16
C GLU A 209 12.09 14.30 4.99
N LYS A 210 11.65 14.56 3.75
CA LYS A 210 10.31 15.08 3.47
C LYS A 210 9.20 14.03 3.63
N SER A 211 9.52 12.74 3.48
CA SER A 211 8.58 11.65 3.77
C SER A 211 8.46 11.34 5.28
N LEU A 212 9.05 12.17 6.15
CA LEU A 212 9.05 12.01 7.61
C LEU A 212 9.83 10.78 8.10
N LEU A 213 10.72 10.23 7.27
CA LEU A 213 11.57 9.08 7.59
C LEU A 213 12.92 9.46 8.20
N GLY A 214 13.22 10.76 8.31
CA GLY A 214 14.40 11.29 8.97
C GLY A 214 14.32 11.20 10.50
N GLU A 215 15.49 11.22 11.15
CA GLU A 215 15.61 11.05 12.62
C GLU A 215 14.84 12.11 13.42
N ARG A 216 14.77 13.33 12.90
CA ARG A 216 14.03 14.45 13.52
C ARG A 216 12.52 14.23 13.55
N SER A 217 11.99 13.36 12.69
CA SER A 217 10.55 13.15 12.48
C SER A 217 10.03 11.88 13.13
N LEU A 218 10.85 11.14 13.90
CA LEU A 218 10.48 9.84 14.50
C LEU A 218 9.21 9.90 15.36
N GLY A 219 9.00 10.99 16.10
CA GLY A 219 7.78 11.16 16.89
C GLY A 219 6.52 11.26 16.03
N ILE A 220 6.60 12.00 14.92
CA ILE A 220 5.50 12.15 13.97
C ILE A 220 5.26 10.82 13.23
N LEU A 221 6.34 10.16 12.79
CA LEU A 221 6.28 8.87 12.11
C LEU A 221 5.61 7.79 12.97
N ARG A 222 5.91 7.75 14.28
CA ARG A 222 5.25 6.84 15.22
C ARG A 222 3.75 7.10 15.31
N ASN A 223 3.34 8.36 15.39
CA ASN A 223 1.92 8.72 15.41
C ASN A 223 1.24 8.36 14.09
N LEU A 224 1.91 8.58 12.96
CA LEU A 224 1.42 8.21 11.64
C LEU A 224 1.19 6.70 11.52
N PHE A 225 2.13 5.88 11.99
CA PHE A 225 1.96 4.42 11.99
C PHE A 225 0.86 3.95 12.94
N ALA A 226 0.72 4.57 14.11
CA ALA A 226 -0.41 4.29 14.99
C ALA A 226 -1.77 4.62 14.32
N LEU A 227 -1.83 5.72 13.54
CA LEU A 227 -3.01 6.05 12.75
C LEU A 227 -3.29 5.02 11.66
N PHE A 228 -2.25 4.54 10.96
CA PHE A 228 -2.38 3.46 9.97
C PHE A 228 -2.94 2.19 10.60
N ASP A 229 -2.43 1.79 11.77
CA ASP A 229 -2.92 0.62 12.49
C ASP A 229 -4.39 0.77 12.91
N ILE A 230 -4.79 1.94 13.37
CA ILE A 230 -6.20 2.24 13.70
C ILE A 230 -7.10 2.09 12.46
N ILE A 231 -6.65 2.56 11.29
CA ILE A 231 -7.41 2.42 10.04
C ILE A 231 -7.54 0.95 9.61
N LEU A 232 -6.46 0.17 9.76
CA LEU A 232 -6.47 -1.27 9.47
C LEU A 232 -7.39 -2.03 10.44
N GLN A 233 -7.39 -1.67 11.72
CA GLN A 233 -8.32 -2.20 12.72
C GLN A 233 -9.76 -1.85 12.37
N PHE A 234 -10.03 -0.61 11.96
CA PHE A 234 -11.36 -0.18 11.50
C PHE A 234 -11.87 -1.06 10.37
N ARG A 235 -11.04 -1.39 9.37
CA ARG A 235 -11.40 -2.36 8.32
C ARG A 235 -11.84 -3.69 8.91
N SER A 236 -11.01 -4.28 9.78
CA SER A 236 -11.31 -5.60 10.36
C SER A 236 -12.64 -5.62 11.14
N HIS A 237 -12.94 -4.54 11.86
CA HIS A 237 -14.19 -4.39 12.58
C HIS A 237 -15.39 -4.16 11.65
N ALA A 238 -15.21 -3.34 10.61
CA ALA A 238 -16.24 -3.09 9.60
C ALA A 238 -16.60 -4.39 8.87
N ASP A 239 -15.61 -5.13 8.36
CA ASP A 239 -15.82 -6.39 7.62
C ASP A 239 -16.58 -7.41 8.49
N ARG A 240 -16.14 -7.64 9.75
CA ARG A 240 -16.83 -8.54 10.71
C ARG A 240 -18.26 -8.10 11.01
N TRP A 241 -18.49 -6.79 11.09
CA TRP A 241 -19.82 -6.26 11.35
C TRP A 241 -20.76 -6.53 10.17
N PHE A 242 -20.30 -6.23 8.94
CA PHE A 242 -21.08 -6.49 7.73
C PHE A 242 -21.33 -7.98 7.48
N GLU A 243 -20.35 -8.84 7.73
CA GLU A 243 -20.49 -10.30 7.62
C GLU A 243 -21.58 -10.84 8.57
N ARG A 244 -21.55 -10.45 9.85
CA ARG A 244 -22.57 -10.86 10.83
C ARG A 244 -23.96 -10.39 10.45
N ILE A 245 -24.09 -9.20 9.90
CA ILE A 245 -25.38 -8.67 9.45
C ILE A 245 -25.91 -9.51 8.27
N TYR A 246 -25.04 -9.90 7.34
CA TYR A 246 -25.39 -10.75 6.22
C TYR A 246 -25.81 -12.16 6.67
N GLU A 247 -25.10 -12.76 7.63
CA GLU A 247 -25.48 -14.05 8.21
C GLU A 247 -26.84 -14.02 8.92
N LEU A 248 -27.10 -12.97 9.72
CA LEU A 248 -28.39 -12.79 10.38
C LEU A 248 -29.53 -12.71 9.36
N GLN A 249 -29.29 -12.03 8.24
CA GLN A 249 -30.26 -11.95 7.15
C GLN A 249 -30.57 -13.34 6.58
N LEU A 250 -29.54 -14.12 6.21
CA LEU A 250 -29.73 -15.47 5.66
C LEU A 250 -30.54 -16.37 6.59
N ARG A 251 -30.31 -16.29 7.91
CA ARG A 251 -31.08 -17.03 8.91
C ARG A 251 -32.54 -16.60 8.96
N LEU A 252 -32.81 -15.29 8.92
CA LEU A 252 -34.18 -14.76 8.93
C LEU A 252 -34.96 -15.15 7.68
N ASP A 253 -34.30 -15.14 6.51
CA ASP A 253 -34.92 -15.54 5.25
C ASP A 253 -35.21 -17.05 5.22
N TYR A 254 -34.33 -17.88 5.79
CA TYR A 254 -34.57 -19.33 5.93
C TYR A 254 -35.76 -19.65 6.86
N CYS A 255 -35.84 -19.00 8.02
CA CYS A 255 -36.95 -19.18 8.97
C CYS A 255 -38.30 -18.69 8.43
N ARG A 256 -38.32 -17.78 7.45
CA ARG A 256 -39.56 -17.30 6.82
C ARG A 256 -40.06 -18.17 5.68
N ASN A 257 -39.17 -18.97 5.07
CA ASN A 257 -39.47 -19.85 3.94
C ASN A 257 -39.70 -21.32 4.36
N SER A 258 -39.61 -21.63 5.65
CA SER A 258 -39.89 -22.93 6.27
C SER A 258 -41.23 -22.89 7.00
#